data_AF-A0A450Z7R3-F1
#
_entry.id   AF-A0A450Z7R3-F1
#
_cell.length_a   1.000
_cell.length_b   1.000
_cell.length_c   1.000
_cell.angle_alpha   90.00
_cell.angle_beta   90.00
_cell.angle_gamma   90.00
#
_symmetry.space_group_name_H-M   'P 1'
#
loop_
_entity.id
_entity.type
_entity.pdbx_description
1 polymer ?
#
loop_
_entity_poly.entity_id
_entity_poly.type
_entity_poly.pdbx_seq_one_letter_code
_entity_poly.pdbx_strand_id
1 'polypeptide(L)' 'METIRKGHFTLKRIFEENRERFVSSHRSDITFSAAYNVWKVMNC' A
#
# COMPACT_ATOMS: atom_id res chain seq x y z
N MET A 1 12.10 -13.18 -10.04
CA MET A 1 11.47 -11.87 -9.81
C MET A 1 12.54 -10.83 -9.97
N GLU A 2 12.47 -10.04 -11.03
CA GLU A 2 13.50 -9.06 -11.36
C GLU A 2 13.67 -8.04 -10.23
N THR A 3 14.93 -7.86 -9.87
CA THR A 3 15.44 -7.04 -8.79
C THR A 3 15.04 -5.58 -9.04
N ILE A 4 14.07 -5.07 -8.26
CA ILE A 4 13.77 -3.64 -8.17
C ILE A 4 15.09 -2.94 -7.82
N ARG A 5 15.63 -2.18 -8.78
CA ARG A 5 16.90 -1.44 -8.67
C ARG A 5 16.93 -0.64 -7.37
N LYS A 6 18.09 -0.66 -6.70
CA LYS A 6 18.48 0.11 -5.51
C LYS A 6 18.27 1.62 -5.65
N GLY A 7 17.02 2.07 -5.64
CA GLY A 7 16.60 3.38 -5.16
C GLY A 7 15.85 3.16 -3.85
N HIS A 8 15.81 4.17 -2.97
CA HIS A 8 15.09 4.16 -1.69
C HIS A 8 13.54 4.06 -1.87
N PHE A 9 13.07 3.07 -2.60
CA PHE A 9 11.65 2.76 -2.77
C PHE A 9 11.29 1.73 -1.71
N THR A 10 10.82 2.23 -0.56
CA THR A 10 10.18 1.37 0.44
C THR A 10 8.74 1.12 -0.01
N LEU A 11 8.22 -0.08 0.27
CA LEU A 11 6.79 -0.38 0.08
C LEU A 11 5.91 0.67 0.77
N LYS A 12 6.37 1.16 1.91
CA LYS A 12 5.72 2.23 2.65
C LYS A 12 5.56 3.52 1.84
N ARG A 13 6.63 3.98 1.20
CA ARG A 13 6.62 5.19 0.38
C ARG A 13 5.72 5.02 -0.85
N ILE A 14 5.80 3.87 -1.52
CA ILE A 14 4.93 3.57 -2.67
C ILE A 14 3.46 3.59 -2.25
N PHE A 15 3.14 2.98 -1.10
CA PHE A 15 1.78 2.97 -0.59
C PHE A 15 1.30 4.39 -0.23
N GLU A 16 2.10 5.18 0.49
CA GLU A 16 1.76 6.55 0.84
C GLU A 16 1.50 7.44 -0.39
N GLU A 17 2.36 7.36 -1.41
CA GLU A 17 2.23 8.12 -2.66
C GLU A 17 0.96 7.73 -3.46
N ASN A 18 0.46 6.51 -3.30
CA ASN A 18 -0.70 6.00 -4.06
C ASN A 18 -1.98 5.86 -3.23
N ARG A 19 -1.91 6.11 -1.91
CA ARG A 19 -2.99 5.81 -0.96
C ARG A 19 -4.28 6.53 -1.29
N GLU A 20 -4.21 7.84 -1.52
CA GLU A 20 -5.41 8.65 -1.76
C GLU A 20 -6.11 8.22 -3.05
N ARG A 21 -5.33 7.97 -4.11
CA ARG A 21 -5.86 7.50 -5.39
C ARG A 21 -6.51 6.12 -5.24
N PHE A 22 -5.86 5.20 -4.52
CA PHE A 22 -6.40 3.86 -4.28
C PHE A 22 -7.71 3.90 -3.49
N VAL A 23 -7.74 4.65 -2.39
CA VAL A 23 -8.95 4.80 -1.55
C VAL A 23 -10.06 5.51 -2.32
N SER A 24 -9.75 6.54 -3.11
CA SER A 24 -10.75 7.24 -3.92
C SER A 24 -11.43 6.31 -4.94
N SER A 25 -10.68 5.43 -5.60
CA SER A 25 -11.21 4.53 -6.62
C SER A 25 -11.89 3.27 -6.08
N HIS A 26 -11.52 2.80 -4.88
CA HIS A 26 -11.98 1.50 -4.35
C HIS A 26 -12.67 1.61 -2.99
N ARG A 27 -13.04 2.82 -2.54
CA ARG A 27 -13.54 3.06 -1.17
C ARG A 27 -14.63 2.07 -0.74
N SER A 28 -15.57 1.79 -1.65
CA SER A 28 -16.73 0.93 -1.39
C SER A 28 -16.36 -0.57 -1.36
N ASP A 29 -15.24 -0.95 -1.97
CA ASP A 29 -14.80 -2.34 -2.12
C ASP A 29 -13.74 -2.72 -1.06
N ILE A 30 -13.20 -1.73 -0.35
CA ILE A 30 -12.21 -1.97 0.72
C ILE A 30 -12.94 -2.53 1.94
N THR A 31 -12.80 -3.84 2.13
CA THR A 31 -13.25 -4.49 3.37
C THR A 31 -12.32 -4.14 4.53
N PHE A 32 -12.85 -4.20 5.76
CA PHE A 32 -12.06 -4.03 6.97
C PHE A 32 -10.85 -4.98 7.03
N SER A 33 -11.03 -6.23 6.60
CA SER A 33 -9.95 -7.23 6.59
C SER A 33 -8.78 -6.81 5.69
N ALA A 34 -9.06 -6.26 4.51
CA ALA A 34 -8.04 -5.77 3.60
C ALA A 34 -7.30 -4.55 4.19
N ALA A 35 -8.04 -3.60 4.77
CA ALA A 35 -7.45 -2.44 5.43
C ALA A 35 -6.54 -2.83 6.62
N TYR A 36 -6.98 -3.80 7.44
CA TYR A 36 -6.20 -4.31 8.57
C TYR A 36 -4.91 -5.00 8.12
N ASN A 37 -4.98 -5.82 7.07
CA ASN A 37 -3.80 -6.50 6.54
C ASN A 37 -2.76 -5.50 6.00
N VAL A 38 -3.21 -4.47 5.30
CA VAL A 38 -2.33 -3.38 4.84
C VAL A 38 -1.71 -2.65 6.04
N TRP A 39 -2.50 -2.30 7.05
CA TRP A 39 -1.97 -1.67 8.27
C TRP A 39 -0.90 -2.55 8.93
N LYS A 40 -1.13 -3.86 9.02
CA LYS A 40 -0.18 -4.82 9.60
C LYS A 40 1.15 -4.84 8.85
N VAL A 41 1.13 -4.93 7.51
CA VAL A 41 2.35 -4.91 6.67
C VAL A 41 3.11 -3.58 6.79
N MET A 42 2.40 -2.50 7.09
CA MET A 42 2.98 -1.15 7.15
C MET A 42 3.53 -0.77 8.54
N ASN A 43 3.16 -1.50 9.59
CA ASN A 43 3.49 -1.17 10.99
C ASN A 43 4.15 -2.33 11.77
N CYS A 44 4.17 -3.56 11.24
CA CYS A 44 5.02 -4.66 11.73
C CYS A 44 6.30 -4.73 10.90
#